data_AF-A0A975IM74-F1
#
_entry.id   AF-A0A975IM74-F1
#
_cell.length_a   1.000
_cell.length_b   1.000
_cell.length_c   1.000
_cell.angle_alpha   90.00
_cell.angle_beta   90.00
_cell.angle_gamma   90.00
#
_symmetry.space_group_name_H-M   'P 1'
#
loop_
_entity.id
_entity.type
_entity.pdbx_description
1 polymer ?
#
loop_
_entity_poly.entity_id
_entity_poly.type
_entity_poly.pdbx_seq_one_letter_code
_entity_poly.pdbx_strand_id
1 'polypeptide(L)'
;MIISIIIVYFFVIPLFKSRKDLNKINNLEEEKFKTTCHESGHVLSACILGRQLHSISIQKQNNNIDRYTGYLRKHDNDMEEKDYLDEVIINLSGRASEKILFNDDGGKSKYSDYESHVKEEINKLFTKFTKINI
;
A
#
# COMPACT_ATOMS: atom_id res chain seq x y z
N MET A 1 -23.30 3.32 -3.03
CA MET A 1 -22.29 2.55 -2.26
C MET A 1 -22.54 1.04 -2.20
N ILE A 2 -23.75 0.52 -2.43
CA ILE A 2 -24.05 -0.93 -2.35
C ILE A 2 -23.58 -1.71 -3.60
N ILE A 3 -23.45 -1.03 -4.75
CA ILE A 3 -23.14 -1.65 -6.06
C ILE A 3 -21.71 -2.21 -6.11
N SER A 4 -20.74 -1.60 -5.40
CA SER A 4 -19.32 -2.01 -5.47
C SER A 4 -19.03 -3.32 -4.73
N ILE A 5 -19.81 -3.67 -3.70
CA ILE A 5 -19.63 -4.90 -2.91
C ILE A 5 -20.20 -6.13 -3.63
N ILE A 6 -21.26 -5.95 -4.43
CA ILE A 6 -21.92 -7.04 -5.18
C ILE A 6 -21.04 -7.56 -6.33
N ILE A 7 -20.25 -6.68 -6.95
CA ILE A 7 -19.36 -7.07 -8.07
C ILE A 7 -18.25 -8.02 -7.59
N VAL A 8 -17.71 -7.81 -6.39
CA VAL A 8 -16.68 -8.68 -5.80
C VAL A 8 -17.25 -10.06 -5.50
N TYR A 9 -18.49 -10.13 -4.99
CA TYR A 9 -19.07 -11.40 -4.55
C TYR A 9 -19.53 -12.31 -5.70
N PHE A 10 -20.07 -11.72 -6.79
CA PHE A 10 -20.65 -12.52 -7.88
C PHE A 10 -19.66 -12.92 -8.98
N PHE A 11 -18.59 -12.17 -9.21
CA PHE A 11 -17.65 -12.47 -10.31
C PHE A 11 -16.43 -13.28 -9.89
N VAL A 12 -16.00 -13.22 -8.63
CA VAL A 12 -14.74 -13.84 -8.19
C VAL A 12 -14.91 -15.31 -7.80
N ILE A 13 -16.08 -15.70 -7.27
CA ILE A 13 -16.30 -17.03 -6.67
C ILE A 13 -16.49 -18.17 -7.70
N PRO A 14 -17.13 -17.99 -8.88
CA PRO A 14 -17.41 -19.13 -9.75
C PRO A 14 -16.23 -19.67 -10.56
N LEU A 15 -15.07 -19.01 -10.57
CA LEU A 15 -13.99 -19.34 -11.51
C LEU A 15 -13.09 -20.53 -11.11
N PHE A 16 -13.26 -21.12 -9.92
CA PHE A 16 -12.30 -22.07 -9.37
C PHE A 16 -12.80 -23.51 -9.35
N LYS A 17 -12.62 -24.23 -10.47
CA LYS A 17 -12.86 -25.68 -10.52
C LYS A 17 -11.88 -26.43 -11.45
N SER A 18 -10.62 -26.65 -11.03
CA SER A 18 -9.75 -27.76 -11.52
C SER A 18 -8.45 -27.97 -10.69
N ARG A 19 -8.39 -29.02 -9.87
CA ARG A 19 -7.59 -29.12 -8.60
C ARG A 19 -6.10 -29.51 -8.68
N LYS A 20 -5.39 -29.44 -9.81
CA LYS A 20 -3.93 -29.80 -9.83
C LYS A 20 -2.96 -28.71 -10.32
N ASP A 21 -3.37 -27.82 -11.22
CA ASP A 21 -2.67 -26.54 -11.45
C ASP A 21 -3.14 -25.44 -10.48
N LEU A 22 -4.25 -25.69 -9.77
CA LEU A 22 -4.86 -24.80 -8.79
C LEU A 22 -3.92 -24.41 -7.65
N ASN A 23 -3.01 -25.24 -7.14
CA ASN A 23 -2.22 -24.84 -5.96
C ASN A 23 -1.16 -23.77 -6.27
N LYS A 24 -0.56 -23.80 -7.47
CA LYS A 24 0.42 -22.78 -7.88
C LYS A 24 -0.27 -21.51 -8.37
N ILE A 25 -1.41 -21.67 -9.04
CA ILE A 25 -2.31 -20.57 -9.43
C ILE A 25 -2.88 -19.90 -8.18
N ASN A 26 -3.39 -20.66 -7.21
CA ASN A 26 -3.92 -20.17 -5.93
C ASN A 26 -2.85 -19.38 -5.18
N ASN A 27 -1.62 -19.87 -5.08
CA ASN A 27 -0.56 -19.13 -4.38
C ASN A 27 -0.19 -17.82 -5.11
N LEU A 28 -0.12 -17.85 -6.44
CA LEU A 28 0.18 -16.65 -7.24
C LEU A 28 -0.97 -15.63 -7.21
N GLU A 29 -2.21 -16.11 -7.26
CA GLU A 29 -3.42 -15.28 -7.18
C GLU A 29 -3.61 -14.74 -5.76
N GLU A 30 -3.30 -15.52 -4.74
CA GLU A 30 -3.28 -15.07 -3.35
C GLU A 30 -2.23 -13.97 -3.15
N GLU A 31 -1.02 -14.14 -3.70
CA GLU A 31 0.03 -13.11 -3.62
C GLU A 31 -0.38 -11.83 -4.37
N LYS A 32 -0.97 -11.97 -5.56
CA LYS A 32 -1.51 -10.83 -6.33
C LYS A 32 -2.67 -10.16 -5.60
N PHE A 33 -3.54 -10.93 -4.97
CA PHE A 33 -4.67 -10.41 -4.21
C PHE A 33 -4.20 -9.65 -2.98
N LYS A 34 -3.28 -10.23 -2.18
CA LYS A 34 -2.64 -9.55 -1.05
C LYS A 34 -1.96 -8.25 -1.47
N THR A 35 -1.19 -8.28 -2.56
CA THR A 35 -0.59 -7.08 -3.16
C THR A 35 -1.65 -6.04 -3.54
N THR A 36 -2.74 -6.47 -4.18
CA THR A 36 -3.81 -5.54 -4.58
C THR A 36 -4.44 -4.89 -3.36
N CYS A 37 -4.68 -5.65 -2.30
CA CYS A 37 -5.17 -5.13 -1.03
C CYS A 37 -4.18 -4.17 -0.39
N HIS A 38 -2.87 -4.46 -0.43
CA HIS A 38 -1.80 -3.58 0.05
C HIS A 38 -1.83 -2.23 -0.69
N GLU A 39 -1.75 -2.25 -2.03
CA GLU A 39 -1.79 -1.02 -2.83
C GLU A 39 -3.10 -0.26 -2.66
N SER A 40 -4.22 -0.96 -2.50
CA SER A 40 -5.52 -0.31 -2.26
C SER A 40 -5.54 0.49 -0.94
N GLY A 41 -4.77 0.07 0.06
CA GLY A 41 -4.60 0.83 1.31
C GLY A 41 -3.94 2.18 1.07
N HIS A 42 -2.84 2.18 0.32
CA HIS A 42 -2.12 3.39 -0.10
C HIS A 42 -3.01 4.32 -0.92
N VAL A 43 -3.67 3.77 -1.94
CA VAL A 43 -4.59 4.50 -2.83
C VAL A 43 -5.70 5.17 -2.03
N LEU A 44 -6.38 4.42 -1.17
CA LEU A 44 -7.50 4.92 -0.38
C LEU A 44 -7.05 6.05 0.55
N SER A 45 -5.95 5.86 1.26
CA SER A 45 -5.43 6.84 2.22
C SER A 45 -4.96 8.11 1.52
N ALA A 46 -4.23 7.97 0.42
CA ALA A 46 -3.81 9.09 -0.41
C ALA A 46 -5.01 9.91 -0.91
N CYS A 47 -6.07 9.25 -1.40
CA CYS A 47 -7.30 9.93 -1.82
C CYS A 47 -8.00 10.67 -0.67
N ILE A 48 -8.15 10.03 0.50
CA ILE A 48 -8.81 10.65 1.67
C ILE A 48 -8.02 11.88 2.15
N LEU A 49 -6.70 11.85 2.07
CA LEU A 49 -5.82 12.95 2.46
C LEU A 49 -5.65 14.00 1.36
N GLY A 50 -6.36 13.88 0.25
CA GLY A 50 -6.38 14.87 -0.83
C GLY A 50 -5.14 14.84 -1.74
N ARG A 51 -4.38 13.74 -1.74
CA ARG A 51 -3.26 13.55 -2.69
C ARG A 51 -3.80 13.17 -4.07
N GLN A 52 -3.17 13.72 -5.12
CA GLN A 52 -3.49 13.37 -6.50
C GLN A 52 -2.72 12.13 -6.94
N LEU A 53 -3.43 11.05 -7.26
CA LEU A 53 -2.84 9.82 -7.79
C LEU A 53 -2.41 10.00 -9.24
N HIS A 54 -1.28 9.39 -9.63
CA HIS A 54 -0.83 9.39 -11.02
C HIS A 54 -0.52 7.98 -11.57
N SER A 55 -0.23 6.99 -10.72
CA SER A 55 -0.07 5.61 -11.16
C SER A 55 -0.33 4.60 -10.05
N ILE A 56 -0.81 3.42 -10.42
CA ILE A 56 -0.97 2.26 -9.54
C ILE A 56 -0.51 1.04 -10.34
N SER A 57 0.38 0.23 -9.79
CA SER A 57 0.82 -1.02 -10.42
C SER A 57 0.90 -2.15 -9.41
N ILE A 58 0.29 -3.28 -9.76
CA ILE A 58 0.42 -4.56 -9.03
C ILE A 58 1.28 -5.57 -9.79
N GLN A 59 1.80 -5.18 -10.96
CA GLN A 59 2.62 -6.05 -11.80
C GLN A 59 4.09 -5.95 -11.40
N LYS A 60 4.77 -7.09 -11.40
CA LYS A 60 6.22 -7.16 -11.26
C LYS A 60 6.84 -6.84 -12.62
N GLN A 61 7.46 -5.67 -12.80
CA GLN A 61 8.26 -5.41 -14.00
C GLN A 61 9.67 -5.98 -13.84
N ASN A 62 10.22 -6.53 -14.93
CA ASN A 62 11.51 -7.23 -14.96
C ASN A 62 12.61 -6.45 -14.22
N ASN A 63 12.97 -6.95 -13.04
CA ASN A 63 14.17 -6.65 -12.23
C ASN A 63 14.35 -5.21 -11.70
N ASN A 64 13.44 -4.70 -10.86
CA ASN A 64 13.80 -4.10 -9.54
C ASN A 64 12.78 -3.11 -8.94
N ILE A 65 11.65 -2.83 -9.58
CA ILE A 65 10.60 -2.02 -8.94
C ILE A 65 9.30 -2.81 -8.96
N ASP A 66 9.10 -3.54 -7.86
CA ASP A 66 7.92 -4.32 -7.54
C ASP A 66 6.83 -3.34 -7.09
N ARG A 67 5.65 -3.37 -7.72
CA ARG A 67 4.35 -3.02 -7.12
C ARG A 67 4.29 -1.71 -6.32
N TYR A 68 3.67 -0.67 -6.89
CA TYR A 68 3.69 0.65 -6.26
C TYR A 68 2.43 1.47 -6.52
N THR A 69 2.17 2.39 -5.58
CA THR A 69 1.19 3.46 -5.69
C THR A 69 1.94 4.80 -5.80
N GLY A 70 1.79 5.47 -6.94
CA GLY A 70 2.36 6.78 -7.21
C GLY A 70 1.33 7.89 -7.04
N TYR A 71 1.69 8.90 -6.24
CA TYR A 71 0.91 10.12 -6.04
C TYR A 71 1.82 11.35 -6.00
N LEU A 72 1.23 12.52 -6.26
CA LEU A 72 1.94 13.80 -6.22
C LEU A 72 2.18 14.23 -4.77
N ARG A 73 3.33 13.82 -4.25
CA ARG A 73 3.87 14.28 -2.96
C ARG A 73 4.39 15.71 -3.11
N LYS A 74 4.16 16.55 -2.09
CA LYS A 74 4.76 17.89 -2.03
C LYS A 74 6.28 17.80 -1.88
N HIS A 75 6.99 18.82 -2.34
CA HIS A 75 8.43 18.94 -2.11
C HIS A 75 8.71 19.21 -0.63
N ASP A 76 9.79 18.63 -0.07
CA ASP A 76 10.10 18.72 1.38
C ASP A 76 10.17 20.16 1.90
N ASN A 77 10.63 21.09 1.06
CA ASN A 77 10.68 22.52 1.40
C ASN A 77 9.29 23.11 1.65
N ASP A 78 8.28 22.65 0.91
CA ASP A 78 6.91 23.19 0.91
C ASP A 78 5.96 22.39 1.82
N MET A 79 6.43 21.30 2.43
CA MET A 79 5.64 20.48 3.35
C MET A 79 5.45 21.15 4.71
N GLU A 80 4.21 21.15 5.18
CA GLU A 80 3.86 21.50 6.56
C GLU A 80 3.92 20.27 7.48
N GLU A 81 3.84 20.46 8.80
CA GLU A 81 3.84 19.36 9.78
C GLU A 81 2.80 18.29 9.46
N LYS A 82 1.57 18.71 9.09
CA LYS A 82 0.50 17.81 8.67
C LYS A 82 0.91 16.98 7.45
N ASP A 83 1.62 17.55 6.49
CA ASP A 83 2.00 16.81 5.28
C ASP A 83 2.92 15.63 5.62
N TYR A 84 3.85 15.76 6.56
CA TYR A 84 4.69 14.64 7.00
C TYR A 84 3.88 13.55 7.71
N LEU A 85 2.91 13.93 8.54
CA LEU A 85 2.01 12.98 9.17
C LEU A 85 1.14 12.25 8.15
N ASP A 86 0.67 12.95 7.11
CA ASP A 86 -0.06 12.36 5.99
C ASP A 86 0.80 11.30 5.27
N GLU A 87 2.08 11.58 5.00
CA GLU A 87 3.00 10.61 4.39
C GLU A 87 3.21 9.37 5.28
N VAL A 88 3.31 9.55 6.60
CA VAL A 88 3.38 8.41 7.54
C VAL A 88 2.11 7.56 7.48
N ILE A 89 0.93 8.17 7.44
CA ILE A 89 -0.35 7.45 7.33
C ILE A 89 -0.40 6.66 6.02
N ILE A 90 -0.06 7.31 4.89
CA ILE A 90 -0.08 6.65 3.58
C ILE A 90 0.88 5.46 3.59
N ASN A 91 2.13 5.63 4.03
CA ASN A 91 3.13 4.56 4.06
C ASN A 91 2.75 3.37 4.95
N LEU A 92 1.96 3.58 6.00
CA LEU A 92 1.49 2.50 6.88
C LEU A 92 0.19 1.83 6.40
N SER A 93 -0.57 2.51 5.55
CA SER A 93 -1.94 2.08 5.19
C SER A 93 -2.01 0.77 4.39
N GLY A 94 -1.00 0.44 3.58
CA GLY A 94 -0.94 -0.85 2.89
C GLY A 94 -0.90 -2.02 3.86
N ARG A 95 -0.06 -1.92 4.90
CA ARG A 95 0.00 -2.91 6.00
C ARG A 95 -1.27 -2.95 6.82
N ALA A 96 -1.86 -1.79 7.10
CA ALA A 96 -3.13 -1.74 7.81
C ALA A 96 -4.23 -2.49 7.03
N SER A 97 -4.29 -2.32 5.71
CA SER A 97 -5.20 -3.05 4.82
C SER A 97 -4.99 -4.56 4.90
N GLU A 98 -3.74 -5.02 4.79
CA GLU A 98 -3.40 -6.45 4.92
C GLU A 98 -3.83 -7.00 6.28
N LYS A 99 -3.52 -6.27 7.36
CA LYS A 99 -3.86 -6.70 8.71
C LYS A 99 -5.36 -6.83 8.92
N ILE A 100 -6.15 -5.90 8.38
CA ILE A 100 -7.62 -5.91 8.47
C ILE A 100 -8.21 -7.10 7.69
N LEU A 101 -7.70 -7.37 6.48
CA LEU A 101 -8.30 -8.34 5.57
C LEU A 101 -7.82 -9.78 5.80
N PHE A 102 -6.58 -9.95 6.26
CA PHE A 102 -5.93 -11.26 6.37
C PHE A 102 -5.54 -11.63 7.80
N ASN A 103 -5.75 -10.75 8.79
CA ASN A 103 -5.23 -10.88 10.16
C ASN A 103 -3.69 -11.04 10.24
N ASP A 104 -3.01 -10.78 9.13
CA ASP A 104 -1.57 -10.94 8.92
C ASP A 104 -1.08 -9.81 8.02
N ASP A 105 0.14 -9.32 8.26
CA ASP A 105 0.78 -8.27 7.48
C ASP A 105 1.92 -8.80 6.58
N GLY A 106 1.93 -10.12 6.34
CA GLY A 106 2.78 -10.76 5.33
C GLY A 106 4.28 -10.77 5.62
N GLY A 107 4.72 -10.32 6.81
CA GLY A 107 6.13 -10.11 7.18
C GLY A 107 7.07 -11.26 6.80
N LYS A 108 8.25 -11.03 6.21
CA LYS A 108 9.40 -10.40 6.91
C LYS A 108 10.54 -9.89 6.01
N SER A 109 10.54 -10.09 4.68
CA SER A 109 11.77 -9.84 3.87
C SER A 109 11.69 -8.70 2.85
N LYS A 110 10.49 -8.14 2.56
CA LYS A 110 10.30 -7.04 1.60
C LYS A 110 9.91 -5.71 2.24
N TYR A 111 9.90 -5.65 3.58
CA TYR A 111 9.23 -4.60 4.35
C TYR A 111 10.17 -3.61 5.04
N SER A 112 11.49 -3.79 4.90
CA SER A 112 12.50 -2.85 5.40
C SER A 112 12.28 -1.45 4.85
N ASP A 113 11.82 -1.37 3.60
CA ASP A 113 11.82 -0.12 2.85
C ASP A 113 10.71 0.81 3.34
N TYR A 114 9.51 0.28 3.62
CA TYR A 114 8.40 1.07 4.17
C TYR A 114 8.64 1.55 5.60
N GLU A 115 9.19 0.71 6.46
CA GLU A 115 9.58 1.15 7.81
C GLU A 115 10.71 2.18 7.76
N SER A 116 11.63 2.05 6.81
CA SER A 116 12.67 3.05 6.56
C SER A 116 12.06 4.37 6.12
N HIS A 117 11.12 4.36 5.17
CA HIS A 117 10.44 5.58 4.70
C HIS A 117 9.62 6.24 5.82
N VAL A 118 8.89 5.48 6.63
CA VAL A 118 8.17 6.03 7.78
C VAL A 118 9.13 6.69 8.78
N LYS A 119 10.25 6.03 9.11
CA LYS A 119 11.28 6.60 9.98
C LYS A 119 11.89 7.87 9.38
N GLU A 120 12.13 7.87 8.08
CA GLU A 120 12.66 9.02 7.35
C GLU A 120 11.70 10.22 7.43
N GLU A 121 10.41 10.03 7.16
CA GLU A 121 9.41 11.11 7.25
C GLU A 121 9.27 11.65 8.68
N ILE A 122 9.31 10.78 9.69
CA ILE A 122 9.32 11.17 11.10
C ILE A 122 10.58 11.98 11.43
N ASN A 123 11.76 11.55 10.96
CA ASN A 123 13.01 12.27 11.18
C ASN A 123 13.01 13.64 10.50
N LYS A 124 12.49 13.74 9.27
CA LYS A 124 12.33 15.02 8.55
C LYS A 124 11.41 15.96 9.32
N LEU A 125 10.29 15.46 9.84
CA LEU A 125 9.35 16.23 10.67
C LEU A 125 10.05 16.81 11.90
N PHE A 126 10.73 15.96 12.68
CA PHE A 126 11.43 16.42 13.89
C PHE A 126 12.56 17.42 13.55
N THR A 127 13.35 17.14 12.53
CA THR A 127 14.44 18.04 12.09
C THR A 127 13.90 19.40 11.68
N LYS A 128 12.80 19.45 10.92
CA LYS A 128 12.24 20.70 10.39
C LYS A 128 11.51 21.53 11.44
N PHE A 129 10.74 20.90 12.32
CA PHE A 129 9.79 21.63 13.19
C PHE A 129 10.12 21.60 14.68
N THR A 130 10.91 20.65 15.18
CA THR A 130 11.15 20.55 16.63
C THR A 130 12.53 21.00 17.09
N LYS A 131 13.48 21.29 16.18
CA LYS A 131 14.88 21.64 16.52
C LYS A 131 15.54 20.63 17.48
N ILE A 132 15.10 19.38 17.47
CA ILE A 132 15.76 18.30 18.21
C ILE A 132 16.77 17.68 17.22
N ASN A 133 18.04 18.03 17.36
CA ASN A 133 19.12 17.27 16.73
C ASN A 133 19.23 15.94 17.49
N ILE A 134 18.77 14.85 16.87
CA ILE A 134 18.98 13.48 17.35
C ILE A 134 20.32 12.98 16.84
#